data_AF-A0A9P7A3D0-F1
#
_entry.id   AF-A0A9P7A3D0-F1
#
_cell.length_a   1.000
_cell.length_b   1.000
_cell.length_c   1.000
_cell.angle_alpha   90.00
_cell.angle_beta   90.00
_cell.angle_gamma   90.00
#
_symmetry.space_group_name_H-M   'P 1'
#
loop_
_entity.id
_entity.type
_entity.pdbx_description
1 polymer ?
#
loop_
_entity_poly.entity_id
_entity_poly.type
_entity_poly.pdbx_seq_one_letter_code
_entity_poly.pdbx_strand_id
1 'polypeptide(L)'
;DEDCKYAFLADFDLLCNAWADVSQTPWSSPAVRNAMDLHFKMCQAQEEISRLDVEVRHLVTYIRDEDNYLQVCEDQLQKASSPALAHQVAIHQNIRGCFNSCHLKRLDNISRLPGF
;
A
#
# COMPACT_ATOMS: atom_id res chain seq x y z
N ASP A 1 19.75 -24.76 -49.02
CA ASP A 1 19.48 -23.65 -48.07
C ASP A 1 18.24 -22.82 -48.41
N GLU A 2 17.17 -23.44 -48.91
CA GLU A 2 15.91 -22.73 -49.24
C GLU A 2 14.70 -23.32 -48.48
N ASP A 3 14.77 -24.60 -48.08
CA ASP A 3 13.72 -25.29 -47.31
C ASP A 3 13.61 -24.86 -45.83
N CYS A 4 14.65 -24.25 -45.26
CA CYS A 4 14.65 -23.85 -43.84
C CYS A 4 13.82 -22.58 -43.58
N LYS A 5 13.53 -21.78 -44.63
CA LYS A 5 12.74 -20.54 -44.50
C LYS A 5 11.23 -20.79 -44.54
N TYR A 6 10.79 -21.84 -45.23
CA TYR A 6 9.37 -22.20 -45.32
C TYR A 6 8.88 -22.93 -44.06
N ALA A 7 9.72 -23.76 -43.42
CA ALA A 7 9.39 -24.39 -42.14
C ALA A 7 9.18 -23.33 -41.03
N PHE A 8 10.03 -22.30 -40.99
CA PHE A 8 9.87 -21.20 -40.04
C PHE A 8 8.54 -20.46 -40.23
N LEU A 9 8.19 -20.05 -41.46
CA LEU A 9 6.91 -19.36 -41.71
C LEU A 9 5.69 -20.26 -41.43
N ALA A 10 5.76 -21.55 -41.77
CA ALA A 10 4.67 -22.50 -41.51
C ALA A 10 4.45 -22.75 -40.01
N ASP A 11 5.51 -22.77 -39.19
CA ASP A 11 5.40 -22.95 -37.74
C ASP A 11 4.76 -21.73 -37.04
N PHE A 12 4.98 -20.51 -37.55
CA PHE A 12 4.28 -19.31 -37.04
C PHE A 12 2.81 -19.26 -37.46
N ASP A 13 2.48 -19.65 -38.69
CA ASP A 13 1.09 -19.76 -39.14
C ASP A 13 0.32 -20.83 -38.35
N LEU A 14 0.97 -21.93 -37.97
CA LEU A 14 0.37 -22.95 -37.11
C LEU A 14 0.02 -22.39 -35.72
N LEU A 15 0.89 -21.54 -35.16
CA LEU A 15 0.65 -20.86 -33.88
C LEU A 15 -0.45 -19.79 -33.97
N CYS A 16 -0.52 -19.05 -35.08
CA CYS A 16 -1.62 -18.12 -35.35
C CYS A 16 -2.97 -18.83 -35.47
N ASN A 17 -3.02 -19.99 -36.13
CA ASN A 17 -4.25 -20.78 -36.29
C ASN A 17 -4.69 -21.53 -35.02
N ALA A 18 -3.78 -21.70 -34.04
CA ALA A 18 -4.08 -22.28 -32.73
C ALA A 18 -4.53 -21.23 -31.69
N TRP A 19 -4.40 -19.93 -31.99
CA TRP A 19 -4.94 -18.89 -31.12
C TRP A 19 -6.46 -18.84 -31.28
N ALA A 20 -7.17 -19.30 -30.24
CA ALA A 20 -8.55 -18.92 -30.07
C ALA A 20 -8.62 -17.38 -30.09
N ASP A 21 -9.40 -16.83 -31.01
CA ASP A 21 -9.55 -15.38 -31.16
C ASP A 21 -10.09 -14.78 -29.86
N VAL A 22 -9.17 -14.27 -29.04
CA VAL A 22 -9.49 -13.64 -27.76
C VAL A 22 -10.32 -12.37 -27.96
N SER A 23 -10.38 -11.81 -29.17
CA SER A 23 -11.25 -10.66 -29.46
C SER A 23 -12.74 -11.02 -29.42
N GLN A 24 -13.10 -12.31 -29.55
CA GLN A 24 -14.48 -12.78 -29.39
C GLN A 24 -14.86 -13.08 -27.94
N THR A 25 -13.91 -13.00 -27.01
CA THR A 25 -14.21 -13.26 -25.60
C THR A 25 -15.01 -12.09 -24.99
N PRO A 26 -15.97 -12.34 -24.08
CA PRO A 26 -16.77 -11.25 -23.50
C PRO A 26 -15.93 -10.17 -22.80
N TRP A 27 -14.80 -10.55 -22.21
CA TRP A 27 -13.86 -9.63 -21.55
C TRP A 27 -12.92 -8.91 -22.51
N SER A 28 -12.99 -9.12 -23.83
CA SER A 28 -12.27 -8.31 -24.82
C SER A 28 -12.93 -6.95 -25.03
N SER A 29 -14.24 -6.88 -24.81
CA SER A 29 -15.05 -5.69 -25.00
C SER A 29 -14.66 -4.61 -23.99
N PRO A 30 -14.33 -3.38 -24.44
CA PRO A 30 -14.00 -2.27 -23.54
C PRO A 30 -15.13 -1.97 -22.54
N ALA A 31 -16.39 -2.09 -22.96
CA ALA A 31 -17.53 -1.86 -22.08
C ALA A 31 -17.60 -2.89 -20.95
N VAL A 32 -17.35 -4.17 -21.27
CA VAL A 32 -17.35 -5.25 -20.27
C VAL A 32 -16.17 -5.12 -19.31
N ARG A 33 -14.97 -4.78 -19.81
CA ARG A 33 -13.80 -4.50 -18.96
C ARG A 33 -14.08 -3.34 -18.00
N ASN A 34 -14.60 -2.23 -18.51
CA ASN A 34 -14.91 -1.07 -17.66
C ASN A 34 -15.95 -1.41 -16.59
N ALA A 35 -16.97 -2.23 -16.93
CA ALA A 35 -17.96 -2.68 -15.97
C ALA A 35 -17.36 -3.61 -14.91
N MET A 36 -16.48 -4.54 -15.29
CA MET A 36 -15.75 -5.42 -14.36
C MET A 36 -14.82 -4.60 -13.45
N ASP A 37 -14.04 -3.67 -14.00
CA ASP A 37 -13.16 -2.79 -13.23
C ASP A 37 -13.94 -1.99 -12.20
N LEU A 38 -15.09 -1.43 -12.59
CA LEU A 38 -15.96 -0.69 -11.68
C LEU A 38 -16.48 -1.60 -10.56
N HIS A 39 -16.95 -2.80 -10.92
CA HIS A 39 -17.45 -3.78 -9.96
C HIS A 39 -16.37 -4.15 -8.92
N PHE A 40 -15.17 -4.52 -9.38
CA PHE A 40 -14.08 -4.88 -8.48
C PHE A 40 -13.57 -3.70 -7.66
N LYS A 41 -13.56 -2.47 -8.20
CA LYS A 41 -13.28 -1.26 -7.42
C LYS A 41 -14.29 -1.06 -6.29
N MET A 42 -15.58 -1.31 -6.54
CA MET A 42 -16.61 -1.24 -5.50
C MET A 42 -16.42 -2.31 -4.43
N CYS A 43 -16.15 -3.56 -4.83
CA CYS A 43 -15.84 -4.65 -3.89
C CYS A 43 -14.62 -4.34 -3.03
N GLN A 44 -13.53 -3.89 -3.66
CA GLN A 44 -12.29 -3.54 -2.96
C GLN A 44 -12.49 -2.34 -2.04
N ALA A 45 -13.24 -1.32 -2.45
CA ALA A 45 -13.53 -0.16 -1.59
C ALA A 45 -14.24 -0.58 -0.30
N GLN A 46 -15.13 -1.56 -0.36
CA GLN A 46 -15.83 -2.07 0.81
C GLN A 46 -14.88 -2.83 1.76
N GLU A 47 -13.97 -3.63 1.22
CA GLU A 47 -12.94 -4.33 2.00
C GLU A 47 -11.94 -3.33 2.61
N GLU A 48 -11.54 -2.33 1.84
CA GLU A 48 -10.57 -1.32 2.23
C GLU A 48 -11.07 -0.52 3.43
N ILE A 49 -12.37 -0.22 3.52
CA ILE A 49 -12.97 0.43 4.71
C ILE A 49 -12.66 -0.40 5.96
N SER A 50 -12.97 -1.71 5.96
CA SER A 50 -12.74 -2.57 7.12
C SER A 50 -11.26 -2.71 7.47
N ARG A 51 -10.37 -2.72 6.46
CA ARG A 51 -8.91 -2.78 6.68
C ARG A 51 -8.41 -1.48 7.30
N LEU A 52 -8.91 -0.34 6.81
CA LEU A 52 -8.50 0.98 7.25
C LEU A 52 -8.85 1.22 8.73
N ASP A 53 -9.95 0.65 9.23
CA ASP A 53 -10.30 0.72 10.65
C ASP A 53 -9.25 0.05 11.55
N VAL A 54 -8.70 -1.07 11.10
CA VAL A 54 -7.62 -1.79 11.81
C VAL A 54 -6.31 -1.00 11.70
N GLU A 55 -5.98 -0.52 10.51
CA GLU A 55 -4.75 0.24 10.27
C GLU A 55 -4.71 1.56 11.04
N VAL A 56 -5.82 2.29 11.14
CA VAL A 56 -5.91 3.53 11.93
C VAL A 56 -5.64 3.25 13.40
N ARG A 57 -6.21 2.18 13.97
CA ARG A 57 -5.93 1.76 15.36
C ARG A 57 -4.47 1.39 15.54
N HIS A 58 -3.90 0.59 14.64
CA HIS A 58 -2.49 0.23 14.68
C HIS A 58 -1.58 1.46 14.58
N LEU A 59 -1.91 2.42 13.72
CA LEU A 59 -1.12 3.64 13.58
C LEU A 59 -1.17 4.50 14.84
N VAL A 60 -2.33 4.62 15.49
CA VAL A 60 -2.44 5.32 16.78
C VAL A 60 -1.57 4.63 17.84
N THR A 61 -1.62 3.30 17.92
CA THR A 61 -0.78 2.54 18.86
C THR A 61 0.69 2.72 18.56
N TYR A 62 1.09 2.59 17.30
CA TYR A 62 2.47 2.79 16.86
C TYR A 62 3.01 4.17 17.22
N ILE A 63 2.24 5.24 17.00
CA ILE A 63 2.64 6.61 17.37
C ILE A 63 2.89 6.72 18.88
N ARG A 64 2.03 6.12 19.71
CA ARG A 64 2.17 6.14 21.17
C ARG A 64 3.38 5.33 21.64
N ASP A 65 3.56 4.14 21.07
CA ASP A 65 4.64 3.24 21.43
C ASP A 65 6.00 3.82 21.01
N GLU A 66 6.07 4.44 19.83
CA GLU A 66 7.27 5.12 19.36
C GLU A 66 7.64 6.30 20.26
N ASP A 67 6.66 7.14 20.65
CA ASP A 67 6.92 8.28 21.54
C ASP A 67 7.43 7.82 22.91
N ASN A 68 6.80 6.80 23.49
CA ASN A 68 7.26 6.19 24.75
C ASN A 68 8.66 5.58 24.62
N TYR A 69 8.93 4.87 23.52
CA TYR A 69 10.23 4.27 23.26
C TYR A 69 11.33 5.33 23.16
N LEU A 70 11.09 6.42 22.44
CA LEU A 70 12.05 7.50 22.30
C LEU A 70 12.34 8.20 23.64
N GLN A 71 11.32 8.42 24.48
CA GLN A 71 11.51 8.97 25.84
C GLN A 71 12.38 8.05 26.70
N VAL A 72 12.09 6.74 26.70
CA VAL A 72 12.88 5.75 27.44
C VAL A 72 14.32 5.70 26.93
N CYS A 73 14.53 5.75 25.62
CA CYS A 73 15.87 5.80 25.03
C CYS A 73 16.62 7.07 25.44
N GLU A 74 15.97 8.24 25.42
CA GLU A 74 16.58 9.49 25.88
C GLU A 74 17.04 9.37 27.33
N ASP A 75 16.16 8.93 28.24
CA ASP A 75 16.47 8.75 29.67
C ASP A 75 17.65 7.79 29.90
N GLN A 76 17.70 6.70 29.12
CA GLN A 76 18.79 5.71 29.21
C GLN A 76 20.12 6.31 28.74
N LEU A 77 20.11 7.09 27.66
CA LEU A 77 21.30 7.74 27.11
C LEU A 77 21.83 8.85 28.01
N GLN A 78 20.92 9.62 28.64
CA GLN A 78 21.29 10.59 29.67
C GLN A 78 22.01 9.90 30.84
N LYS A 79 21.49 8.76 31.32
CA LYS A 79 22.12 7.96 32.39
C LYS A 79 23.46 7.33 31.97
N ALA A 80 23.59 6.93 30.71
CA ALA A 80 24.81 6.33 30.16
C ALA A 80 25.93 7.35 29.84
N SER A 81 25.77 8.63 30.20
CA SER A 81 26.73 9.71 29.92
C SER A 81 27.02 9.94 28.43
N SER A 82 26.03 9.71 27.55
CA SER A 82 26.10 10.07 26.12
C SER A 82 25.17 11.26 25.78
N PRO A 83 25.41 12.45 26.37
CA PRO A 83 24.47 13.58 26.29
C PRO A 83 24.26 14.09 24.86
N ALA A 84 25.28 13.99 23.99
CA ALA A 84 25.16 14.38 22.59
C ALA A 84 24.16 13.50 21.83
N LEU A 85 24.15 12.18 22.11
CA LEU A 85 23.22 11.25 21.47
C LEU A 85 21.81 11.40 22.05
N ALA A 86 21.68 11.59 23.37
CA ALA A 86 20.40 11.91 24.01
C ALA A 86 19.78 13.17 23.40
N HIS A 87 20.57 14.23 23.18
CA HIS A 87 20.11 15.44 22.54
C HIS A 87 19.61 15.23 21.10
N GLN A 88 20.29 14.37 20.32
CA GLN A 88 19.83 14.01 18.98
C GLN A 88 18.50 13.24 19.01
N VAL A 89 18.31 12.33 19.98
CA VAL A 89 17.05 11.62 20.18
C VAL A 89 15.93 12.59 20.55
N ALA A 90 16.19 13.54 21.44
CA ALA A 90 15.22 14.57 21.83
C ALA A 90 14.79 15.44 20.63
N ILE A 91 15.74 15.85 19.78
CA ILE A 91 15.42 16.60 18.55
C ILE A 91 14.54 15.76 17.63
N HIS A 92 14.90 14.49 17.40
CA HIS A 92 14.13 13.59 16.56
C HIS A 92 12.69 13.39 17.09
N GLN A 93 12.55 13.19 18.39
CA GLN A 93 11.24 13.06 19.04
C GLN A 93 10.41 14.35 18.86
N ASN A 94 11.01 15.52 19.06
CA ASN A 94 10.30 16.80 18.94
C ASN A 94 9.80 17.05 17.49
N ILE A 95 10.64 16.77 16.49
CA ILE A 95 10.25 16.88 15.08
C ILE A 95 9.05 15.97 14.78
N ARG A 96 9.07 14.71 15.22
CA ARG A 96 7.94 13.79 15.03
C ARG A 96 6.70 14.20 15.82
N GLY A 97 6.87 14.61 17.07
CA GLY A 97 5.79 15.07 17.95
C GLY A 97 4.99 16.24 17.36
N CYS A 98 5.67 17.15 16.64
CA CYS A 98 5.02 18.26 15.93
C CYS A 98 3.97 17.77 14.93
N PHE A 99 4.26 16.70 14.19
CA PHE A 99 3.35 16.12 13.21
C PHE A 99 2.35 15.15 13.85
N ASN A 100 2.76 14.40 14.88
CA ASN A 100 1.91 13.44 15.59
C ASN A 100 0.60 14.09 16.08
N SER A 101 0.67 15.32 16.57
CA SER A 101 -0.50 16.10 16.98
C SER A 101 -1.54 16.27 15.86
N CYS A 102 -1.08 16.54 14.63
CA CYS A 102 -1.93 16.69 13.46
C CYS A 102 -2.47 15.32 12.99
N HIS A 103 -1.60 14.31 12.96
CA HIS A 103 -1.98 12.95 12.60
C HIS A 103 -3.04 12.38 13.53
N LEU A 104 -2.84 12.47 14.85
CA LEU A 104 -3.79 11.97 15.84
C LEU A 104 -5.16 12.66 15.72
N LYS A 105 -5.21 13.98 15.49
CA LYS A 105 -6.47 14.69 15.23
C LYS A 105 -7.16 14.18 13.97
N ARG A 106 -6.41 13.94 12.90
CA ARG A 106 -6.98 13.41 11.65
C ARG A 106 -7.46 11.97 11.82
N LEU A 107 -6.73 11.14 12.55
CA LEU A 107 -7.12 9.77 12.86
C LEU A 107 -8.37 9.72 13.74
N ASP A 108 -8.49 10.62 14.73
CA ASP A 108 -9.71 10.77 15.54
C ASP A 108 -10.92 11.20 14.71
N ASN A 109 -10.72 12.09 13.72
CA ASN A 109 -11.79 12.46 12.80
C ASN A 109 -12.21 11.28 11.92
N ILE A 110 -11.25 10.49 11.43
CA ILE A 110 -11.53 9.28 10.64
C ILE A 110 -12.30 8.27 11.50
N SER A 111 -11.93 8.10 12.76
CA SER A 111 -12.61 7.15 13.65
C SER A 111 -14.04 7.52 14.04
N ARG A 112 -14.51 8.71 13.64
CA ARG A 112 -15.89 9.18 13.84
C ARG A 112 -16.75 9.08 12.58
N LEU A 113 -16.18 8.66 11.46
CA LEU A 113 -16.94 8.53 10.21
C LEU A 113 -17.92 7.36 10.29
N PRO A 114 -19.09 7.47 9.64
CA PRO A 114 -20.04 6.37 9.58
C PRO A 114 -19.43 5.20 8.80
N GLY A 115 -19.37 4.03 9.44
CA GLY A 115 -18.73 2.84 8.88
C GLY A 115 -17.32 2.56 9.43
N PHE A 116 -16.84 3.41 10.35
CA PHE A 116 -15.72 3.14 11.27
C PHE A 116 -16.24 2.61 12.62
#